data_AF-A0A918WL78-F1
#
_entry.id   AF-A0A918WL78-F1
#
_cell.length_a   1.000
_cell.length_b   1.000
_cell.length_c   1.000
_cell.angle_alpha   90.00
_cell.angle_beta   90.00
_cell.angle_gamma   90.00
#
_symmetry.space_group_name_H-M   'P 1'
#
loop_
_entity.id
_entity.type
_entity.pdbx_description
1 polymer ?
#
loop_
_entity_poly.entity_id
_entity_poly.type
_entity_poly.pdbx_seq_one_letter_code
_entity_poly.pdbx_strand_id
1 'polypeptide(L)'
;MRKLVVPFASVLLAGAAGLTFSAPAGAAQAAGQVPVTQECGRFCPANYDPVFCRFSDGSTGRFTNQCFAVVHACQRGLTILSCHRVPGTA
;
A
#
# COMPACT_ATOMS: atom_id res chain seq x y z
N MET A 1 35.91 -44.25 6.88
CA MET A 1 36.96 -43.98 7.90
C MET A 1 36.67 -42.61 8.49
N ARG A 2 36.20 -42.57 9.75
CA ARG A 2 35.88 -41.35 10.50
C ARG A 2 37.16 -40.84 11.16
N LYS A 3 37.55 -39.58 10.94
CA LYS A 3 38.53 -38.90 11.80
C LYS A 3 37.75 -38.10 12.83
N LEU A 4 37.91 -38.49 14.09
CA LEU A 4 37.37 -37.86 15.29
C LEU A 4 38.51 -37.10 15.99
N VAL A 5 38.16 -35.93 16.55
CA VAL A 5 38.75 -35.25 17.74
C VAL A 5 39.98 -34.33 17.50
N VAL A 6 39.80 -33.00 17.55
CA VAL A 6 39.79 -31.99 18.66
C VAL A 6 41.21 -31.65 19.15
N PRO A 7 41.57 -30.34 19.17
CA PRO A 7 41.82 -29.70 20.48
C PRO A 7 41.35 -28.22 20.43
N PHE A 8 41.06 -27.46 21.49
CA PHE A 8 41.62 -27.35 22.83
C PHE A 8 40.56 -26.66 23.71
N ALA A 9 40.52 -27.07 24.98
CA ALA A 9 40.40 -26.24 26.17
C ALA A 9 39.57 -24.94 26.06
N SER A 10 38.41 -24.90 26.72
CA SER A 10 38.27 -24.32 28.06
C SER A 10 38.43 -22.80 28.08
N VAL A 11 37.32 -22.05 28.10
CA VAL A 11 37.05 -21.03 29.12
C VAL A 11 35.53 -20.93 29.28
N LEU A 12 35.02 -21.42 30.42
CA LEU A 12 33.77 -20.97 31.00
C LEU A 12 34.04 -19.63 31.67
N LEU A 13 33.34 -18.55 31.32
CA LEU A 13 32.99 -17.52 32.29
C LEU A 13 31.87 -16.63 31.72
N ALA A 14 30.76 -16.67 32.46
CA ALA A 14 29.59 -15.85 32.27
C ALA A 14 29.94 -14.35 32.35
N GLY A 15 29.44 -13.59 31.40
CA GLY A 15 29.50 -12.13 31.38
C GLY A 15 28.28 -11.60 30.65
N ALA A 16 27.15 -11.53 31.36
CA ALA A 16 25.96 -10.84 30.90
C ALA A 16 26.23 -9.33 30.89
N ALA A 17 26.32 -8.71 29.71
CA ALA A 17 25.95 -7.30 29.48
C ALA A 17 26.13 -6.94 28.01
N GLY A 18 25.05 -6.51 27.35
CA GLY A 18 25.15 -5.73 26.11
C GLY A 18 24.73 -6.44 24.83
N LEU A 19 23.59 -7.14 24.80
CA LEU A 19 22.87 -7.28 23.53
C LEU A 19 22.26 -5.89 23.22
N THR A 20 22.95 -5.11 22.39
CA THR A 20 22.32 -3.99 21.68
C THR A 20 21.28 -4.59 20.75
N PHE A 21 20.07 -4.73 21.25
CA PHE A 21 18.92 -5.14 20.46
C PHE A 21 18.59 -3.98 19.53
N SER A 22 19.11 -4.02 18.31
CA SER A 22 18.67 -3.15 17.22
C SER A 22 17.21 -3.49 16.93
N ALA A 23 16.30 -2.77 17.58
CA ALA A 23 14.88 -2.83 17.28
C ALA A 23 14.71 -2.43 15.80
N PRO A 24 14.12 -3.27 14.93
CA PRO A 24 13.68 -2.78 13.65
C PRO A 24 12.65 -1.69 13.95
N ALA A 25 12.96 -0.47 13.50
CA ALA A 25 12.02 0.65 13.49
C ALA A 25 10.71 0.12 12.90
N GLY A 26 9.64 0.32 13.67
CA GLY A 26 8.37 -0.36 13.50
C GLY A 26 7.92 -0.43 12.04
N ALA A 27 7.53 -1.63 11.64
CA ALA A 27 6.50 -1.77 10.64
C ALA A 27 5.33 -0.89 11.07
N ALA A 28 5.18 0.26 10.40
CA ALA A 28 3.96 1.03 10.46
C ALA A 28 2.83 0.05 10.12
N GLN A 29 2.00 -0.21 11.12
CA GLN A 29 0.91 -1.16 11.06
C GLN A 29 -0.01 -0.70 9.94
N ALA A 30 0.05 -1.37 8.80
CA ALA A 30 -1.02 -1.34 7.83
C ALA A 30 -2.27 -1.81 8.57
N ALA A 31 -3.17 -0.87 8.85
CA ALA A 31 -4.43 -1.11 9.52
C ALA A 31 -5.11 -2.32 8.88
N GLY A 32 -5.51 -3.27 9.74
CA GLY A 32 -6.34 -4.45 9.50
C GLY A 32 -6.55 -4.86 8.04
N GLN A 33 -5.84 -5.90 7.60
CA GLN A 33 -6.30 -6.73 6.49
C GLN A 33 -7.50 -7.56 6.97
N VAL A 34 -8.67 -6.93 7.00
CA VAL A 34 -9.89 -7.65 6.64
C VAL A 34 -9.77 -7.84 5.13
N PRO A 35 -9.93 -9.07 4.59
CA PRO A 35 -10.16 -9.21 3.16
C PRO A 35 -11.53 -8.62 2.86
N VAL A 36 -11.61 -7.30 2.82
CA VAL A 36 -12.71 -6.59 2.20
C VAL A 36 -12.50 -6.90 0.74
N THR A 37 -13.31 -7.77 0.16
CA THR A 37 -13.62 -7.66 -1.27
C THR A 37 -13.90 -6.19 -1.49
N GLN A 38 -12.94 -5.44 -2.05
CA GLN A 38 -12.94 -3.99 -2.01
C GLN A 38 -14.18 -3.50 -2.73
N GLU A 39 -15.24 -3.25 -1.97
CA GLU A 39 -16.49 -2.81 -2.51
C GLU A 39 -16.25 -1.40 -3.01
N CYS A 40 -16.29 -1.25 -4.32
CA CYS A 40 -16.13 0.05 -4.94
C CYS A 40 -17.22 0.96 -4.36
N GLY A 41 -16.80 1.98 -3.59
CA GLY A 41 -17.70 2.85 -2.86
C GLY A 41 -18.88 3.28 -3.74
N ARG A 42 -20.11 3.11 -3.25
CA ARG A 42 -21.32 3.36 -4.04
C ARG A 42 -21.92 4.75 -3.85
N PHE A 43 -21.40 5.51 -2.89
CA PHE A 43 -21.93 6.81 -2.51
C PHE A 43 -20.93 7.90 -2.88
N CYS A 44 -21.34 8.77 -3.81
CA CYS A 44 -20.63 10.00 -4.14
C CYS A 44 -21.53 11.20 -3.83
N PRO A 45 -20.96 12.32 -3.35
CA PRO A 45 -21.70 13.56 -3.20
C PRO A 45 -22.22 14.05 -4.57
N ALA A 46 -23.37 14.70 -4.54
CA ALA A 46 -24.00 15.28 -5.73
C ALA A 46 -23.43 16.67 -6.11
N ASN A 47 -22.18 16.96 -5.73
CA ASN A 47 -21.50 18.19 -6.11
C ASN A 47 -20.96 18.09 -7.55
N TYR A 48 -21.10 19.18 -8.29
CA TYR A 48 -20.54 19.31 -9.63
C TYR A 48 -19.15 19.96 -9.55
N ASP A 49 -18.09 19.16 -9.77
CA ASP A 49 -16.69 19.60 -9.85
C ASP A 49 -16.00 18.76 -10.93
N PRO A 50 -16.23 19.05 -12.22
CA PRO A 50 -15.94 18.12 -13.30
C PRO A 50 -14.45 17.83 -13.43
N VAL A 51 -14.12 16.54 -13.58
CA VAL A 51 -12.75 16.07 -13.78
C VAL A 51 -12.63 15.28 -15.08
N PHE A 52 -11.48 15.38 -15.73
CA PHE A 52 -11.11 14.52 -16.85
C PHE A 52 -9.93 13.64 -16.44
N CYS A 53 -10.11 12.32 -16.55
CA CYS A 53 -9.16 11.32 -16.06
C CYS A 53 -8.68 10.39 -17.18
N ARG A 54 -7.45 9.90 -17.05
CA ARG A 54 -6.85 8.84 -17.86
C ARG A 54 -6.57 7.61 -17.00
N PHE A 55 -6.90 6.44 -17.53
CA PHE A 55 -6.83 5.16 -16.82
C PHE A 55 -5.72 4.25 -17.36
N SER A 56 -5.40 3.19 -16.62
CA SER A 56 -4.35 2.21 -16.95
C SER A 56 -4.59 1.42 -18.24
N ASP A 57 -5.84 1.30 -18.69
CA ASP A 57 -6.21 0.69 -19.98
C ASP A 57 -6.06 1.65 -21.17
N GLY A 58 -5.58 2.88 -20.93
CA GLY A 58 -5.47 3.93 -21.94
C GLY A 58 -6.78 4.69 -22.19
N SER A 59 -7.90 4.28 -21.57
CA SER A 59 -9.16 5.01 -21.70
C SER A 59 -9.11 6.35 -20.98
N THR A 60 -9.91 7.30 -21.47
CA THR A 60 -10.10 8.61 -20.84
C THR A 60 -11.57 8.91 -20.68
N GLY A 61 -11.94 9.66 -19.64
CA GLY A 61 -13.34 10.02 -19.39
C GLY A 61 -13.50 11.29 -18.58
N ARG A 62 -14.65 11.97 -18.79
CA ARG A 62 -15.09 13.10 -17.98
C ARG A 62 -16.11 12.63 -16.94
N PHE A 63 -15.93 13.04 -15.70
CA PHE A 63 -16.79 12.67 -14.57
C PHE A 63 -17.33 13.91 -13.88
N THR A 64 -18.52 13.79 -13.29
CA THR A 64 -19.20 14.86 -12.52
C THR A 64 -18.32 15.40 -11.40
N ASN A 65 -17.57 14.51 -10.74
CA ASN A 65 -16.56 14.84 -9.75
C ASN A 65 -15.54 13.70 -9.60
N GLN A 66 -14.48 13.94 -8.83
CA GLN A 66 -13.41 12.97 -8.57
C GLN A 66 -13.91 11.65 -7.97
N CYS A 67 -14.95 11.67 -7.13
CA CYS A 67 -15.49 10.46 -6.54
C CYS A 67 -16.01 9.50 -7.62
N PHE A 68 -16.81 10.00 -8.56
CA PHE A 68 -17.32 9.17 -9.66
C PHE A 68 -16.20 8.57 -10.52
N ALA A 69 -15.09 9.28 -10.72
CA ALA A 69 -13.92 8.75 -11.43
C ALA A 69 -13.28 7.57 -10.69
N VAL A 70 -13.13 7.67 -9.36
CA VAL A 70 -12.58 6.60 -8.51
C VAL A 70 -13.49 5.38 -8.49
N VAL A 71 -14.80 5.58 -8.36
CA VAL A 71 -15.79 4.50 -8.39
C VAL A 71 -15.73 3.76 -9.73
N HIS A 72 -15.71 4.50 -10.84
CA HIS A 72 -15.57 3.92 -12.17
C HIS A 72 -14.26 3.13 -12.33
N ALA A 73 -13.13 3.67 -11.86
CA ALA A 73 -11.85 2.97 -11.90
C ALA A 73 -11.91 1.65 -11.12
N CYS A 74 -12.39 1.71 -9.88
CA CYS A 74 -12.53 0.53 -9.03
C CYS A 74 -13.44 -0.53 -9.66
N GLN A 75 -14.62 -0.14 -10.16
CA GLN A 75 -15.60 -1.07 -10.75
C GLN A 75 -15.04 -1.80 -11.98
N ARG A 76 -14.10 -1.18 -12.68
CA ARG A 76 -13.44 -1.74 -13.86
C ARG A 76 -12.09 -2.39 -13.57
N GLY A 77 -11.64 -2.41 -12.31
CA GLY A 77 -10.29 -2.88 -11.95
C GLY A 77 -9.17 -2.04 -12.59
N LEU A 78 -9.40 -0.75 -12.80
CA LEU A 78 -8.46 0.18 -13.42
C LEU A 78 -7.77 1.05 -12.38
N THR A 79 -6.56 1.49 -12.70
CA THR A 79 -5.85 2.52 -11.95
C THR A 79 -5.99 3.87 -12.66
N ILE A 80 -6.27 4.92 -11.90
CA ILE A 80 -6.24 6.29 -12.41
C ILE A 80 -4.78 6.71 -12.56
N LEU A 81 -4.36 7.01 -13.79
CA LEU A 81 -3.00 7.49 -14.07
C LEU A 81 -2.88 9.00 -13.86
N SER A 82 -3.88 9.76 -14.30
CA SER A 82 -3.94 11.20 -14.09
C SER A 82 -5.38 11.70 -14.14
N CYS A 83 -5.66 12.76 -13.39
CA CYS A 83 -6.90 13.52 -13.48
C CYS A 83 -6.57 15.02 -13.44
N HIS A 84 -7.32 15.82 -14.18
CA HIS A 84 -7.30 17.27 -14.05
C HIS A 84 -8.73 17.80 -13.97
N ARG A 85 -8.92 18.87 -13.18
CA ARG A 85 -10.19 19.59 -13.15
C ARG A 85 -10.40 20.25 -14.51
N VAL A 86 -11.64 20.19 -14.98
CA VAL A 86 -12.02 20.85 -16.22
C VAL A 86 -12.35 22.30 -15.88
N PRO A 87 -11.55 23.28 -16.32
CA PRO A 87 -11.85 24.68 -16.06
C PRO A 87 -13.12 25.09 -16.81
N GLY A 88 -14.09 25.64 -16.05
CA GLY A 88 -15.14 26.53 -16.55
C GLY A 88 -16.14 25.91 -17.54
N THR A 89 -17.17 25.24 -17.01
CA THR A 89 -18.54 25.39 -17.56
C THR A 89 -19.42 25.90 -16.43
N ALA A 90 -19.26 27.18 -16.12
CA ALA A 90 -20.26 27.98 -15.43
C ALA A 90 -21.10 28.69 -16.50
#